data_AF-S4WAM6-F1
#
_entry.id   AF-S4WAM6-F1
#
_cell.length_a   1.000
_cell.length_b   1.000
_cell.length_c   1.000
_cell.angle_alpha   90.00
_cell.angle_beta   90.00
_cell.angle_gamma   90.00
#
_symmetry.space_group_name_H-M   'P 1'
#
loop_
_entity.id
_entity.type
_entity.pdbx_description
1 polymer ?
#
loop_
_entity_poly.entity_id
_entity_poly.type
_entity_poly.pdbx_seq_one_letter_code
_entity_poly.pdbx_strand_id
1 'polypeptide(L)'
;VVKAISGVQTVRFKDELERNITIKLGYANAKIYRCENEEHEEPGCYKSFKSDKEIHPKCECGSRYKLVRHVSFVDCPGHDILMSTMLSGAAVMDAALLLIAGNESCPQPQTSEHLAAIEIMKLKHVIILQNKVDLMREESALEHQESILKFIRGTIADGAPIVPISAQLKYNIDAVNHFIVNTIPVPMRDFNASPRLIVIRSFDVNKPGSEI
;
A
#
# COMPACT_ATOMS: atom_id res chain seq x y z
N VAL A 1 7.04 0.21 3.52
CA VAL A 1 6.59 0.28 2.11
C VAL A 1 5.87 1.59 1.78
N VAL A 2 4.92 2.06 2.60
CA VAL A 2 4.16 3.29 2.31
C VAL A 2 5.04 4.53 2.06
N LYS A 3 6.11 4.72 2.84
CA LYS A 3 7.10 5.80 2.62
C LYS A 3 7.85 5.67 1.29
N ALA A 4 8.08 4.45 0.82
CA ALA A 4 8.77 4.19 -0.44
C ALA A 4 7.88 4.57 -1.63
N ILE A 5 6.59 4.25 -1.56
CA ILE A 5 5.60 4.54 -2.61
C ILE A 5 5.19 6.03 -2.60
N SER A 6 4.79 6.55 -1.43
CA SER A 6 4.22 7.90 -1.32
C SER A 6 5.26 8.99 -1.05
N GLY A 7 6.46 8.63 -0.60
CA GLY A 7 7.44 9.59 -0.06
C GLY A 7 7.07 10.18 1.30
N VAL A 8 5.88 9.90 1.83
CA VAL A 8 5.36 10.43 3.10
C VAL A 8 5.60 9.42 4.21
N GLN A 9 6.10 9.88 5.35
CA GLN A 9 6.24 9.05 6.54
C GLN A 9 4.90 9.00 7.28
N THR A 10 4.37 7.79 7.47
CA THR A 10 3.07 7.55 8.12
C THR A 10 3.15 7.63 9.64
N VAL A 11 4.32 7.32 10.21
CA VAL A 11 4.61 7.42 11.65
C VAL A 11 4.68 8.89 12.06
N ARG A 12 3.73 9.33 12.90
CA ARG A 12 3.62 10.72 13.33
C ARG A 12 3.83 10.91 14.84
N PHE A 13 3.64 9.87 15.64
CA PHE A 13 3.75 9.96 17.09
C PHE A 13 5.12 9.49 17.59
N LYS A 14 5.64 10.14 18.64
CA LYS A 14 6.93 9.79 19.25
C LYS A 14 6.91 8.35 19.81
N ASP A 15 5.81 7.95 20.44
CA ASP A 15 5.64 6.59 20.98
C ASP A 15 5.73 5.49 19.91
N GLU A 16 5.27 5.79 18.69
CA GLU A 16 5.36 4.87 17.54
C GLU A 16 6.80 4.78 17.01
N LEU A 17 7.52 5.91 17.03
CA LEU A 17 8.94 6.00 16.63
C LEU A 17 9.85 5.25 17.61
N GLU A 18 9.60 5.35 18.91
CA GLU A 18 10.40 4.68 19.94
C GLU A 18 10.17 3.16 19.96
N ARG A 19 8.94 2.71 19.69
CA ARG A 19 8.58 1.29 19.72
C ARG A 19 8.68 0.60 18.36
N ASN A 20 8.98 1.32 17.28
CA ASN A 20 8.99 0.82 15.89
C ASN A 20 7.71 0.06 15.49
N ILE A 21 6.58 0.41 16.09
CA ILE A 21 5.26 -0.16 15.78
C ILE A 21 4.30 0.95 15.37
N THR A 22 3.44 0.66 14.39
CA THR A 22 2.31 1.50 14.05
C THR A 22 1.22 1.26 15.10
N ILE A 23 0.78 2.30 15.81
CA ILE A 23 -0.27 2.19 16.83
C ILE A 23 -1.59 2.75 16.28
N LYS A 24 -1.50 3.90 15.61
CA LYS A 24 -2.64 4.56 14.96
C LYS A 24 -2.60 4.31 13.46
N LEU A 25 -3.78 4.40 12.84
CA LEU A 25 -3.88 4.33 11.38
C LEU A 25 -3.03 5.44 10.75
N GLY A 26 -1.98 5.04 10.02
CA GLY A 26 -1.15 5.93 9.24
C GLY A 26 -1.86 6.33 7.95
N TYR A 27 -1.50 7.49 7.40
CA TYR A 27 -2.09 7.94 6.14
C TYR A 27 -1.10 8.68 5.27
N ALA A 28 -1.09 8.32 3.99
CA ALA A 28 -0.24 8.94 3.01
C ALA A 28 -0.96 9.04 1.66
N ASN A 29 -0.80 10.18 1.00
CA ASN A 29 -1.30 10.37 -0.36
C ASN A 29 -0.14 10.27 -1.34
N ALA A 30 -0.35 9.61 -2.47
CA ALA A 30 0.61 9.52 -3.56
C ALA A 30 -0.08 9.80 -4.90
N LYS A 31 0.65 10.45 -5.79
CA LYS A 31 0.24 10.61 -7.19
C LYS A 31 1.03 9.62 -8.04
N ILE A 32 0.33 8.81 -8.82
CA ILE A 32 0.91 7.85 -9.76
C ILE A 32 0.91 8.48 -11.15
N TYR A 33 2.10 8.53 -11.74
CA TYR A 33 2.30 9.07 -13.07
C TYR A 33 2.76 7.96 -14.03
N ARG A 34 2.36 8.08 -15.29
CA ARG A 34 2.84 7.26 -16.41
C ARG A 34 3.62 8.15 -17.37
N CYS A 35 4.79 7.70 -17.78
CA CYS A 35 5.57 8.36 -18.82
C CYS A 35 4.85 8.25 -20.18
N GLU A 36 4.81 9.34 -20.96
CA GLU A 36 4.21 9.33 -22.31
C GLU A 36 5.15 8.77 -23.40
N ASN A 37 6.41 8.49 -23.07
CA ASN A 37 7.36 7.95 -24.05
C ASN A 37 7.22 6.42 -24.16
N GLU A 38 7.06 5.92 -25.39
CA GLU A 38 6.93 4.49 -25.72
C GLU A 38 8.24 3.71 -25.55
N GLU A 39 9.38 4.40 -25.40
CA GLU A 39 10.69 3.78 -25.16
C GLU A 39 10.84 3.17 -23.76
N HIS A 40 9.97 3.53 -22.79
CA HIS A 40 9.97 2.89 -21.48
C HIS A 40 9.02 1.70 -21.47
N GLU A 41 9.57 0.49 -21.43
CA GLU A 41 8.79 -0.73 -21.24
C GLU A 41 8.09 -0.73 -19.86
N GLU A 42 6.88 -1.29 -19.82
CA GLU A 42 6.19 -1.58 -18.56
C GLU A 42 6.99 -2.65 -17.81
N PRO A 43 7.34 -2.48 -16.51
CA PRO A 43 6.75 -1.57 -15.52
C PRO A 43 7.50 -0.25 -15.26
N GLY A 44 8.68 -0.03 -15.84
CA GLY A 44 9.57 1.11 -15.55
C GLY A 44 9.00 2.48 -15.93
N CYS A 45 7.92 2.53 -16.72
CA CYS A 45 7.23 3.77 -17.09
C CYS A 45 6.39 4.40 -15.96
N TYR A 46 6.16 3.68 -14.86
CA TYR A 46 5.36 4.16 -13.72
C TYR A 46 6.22 4.75 -12.61
N LYS A 47 5.92 5.99 -12.22
CA LYS A 47 6.61 6.66 -11.10
C LYS A 47 5.61 7.27 -10.13
N SER A 48 5.83 7.04 -8.84
CA SER A 48 5.03 7.64 -7.78
C SER A 48 5.76 8.81 -7.14
N PHE A 49 5.03 9.90 -6.87
CA PHE A 49 5.56 11.06 -6.16
C PHE A 49 4.59 11.53 -5.07
N LYS A 50 5.11 12.37 -4.16
CA LYS A 50 4.33 13.09 -3.16
C LYS A 50 3.23 13.94 -3.81
N SER A 51 2.19 14.24 -3.02
CA SER A 51 1.05 15.05 -3.45
C SER A 51 1.46 16.46 -3.92
N ASP A 52 2.55 17.01 -3.37
CA ASP A 52 3.03 18.38 -3.67
C ASP A 52 3.68 18.51 -5.05
N LYS A 53 3.93 17.39 -5.75
CA LYS A 53 4.58 17.43 -7.06
C LYS A 53 3.61 17.94 -8.14
N GLU A 54 4.16 18.72 -9.07
CA GLU A 54 3.45 19.27 -10.23
C GLU A 54 2.74 18.18 -11.04
N ILE A 55 1.69 18.55 -11.77
CA ILE A 55 0.82 17.63 -12.53
C ILE A 55 1.58 16.96 -13.69
N HIS A 56 2.62 17.62 -14.22
CA HIS A 56 3.44 17.12 -15.33
C HIS A 56 4.94 17.24 -15.04
N PRO A 57 5.50 16.40 -14.17
CA PRO A 57 6.94 16.42 -13.93
C PRO A 57 7.69 15.97 -15.19
N LYS A 58 8.88 16.54 -15.41
CA LYS A 58 9.77 16.08 -16.48
C LYS A 58 10.27 14.67 -16.18
N CYS A 59 10.22 13.80 -17.17
CA CYS A 59 10.82 12.47 -17.13
C CYS A 59 12.32 12.53 -17.45
N GLU A 60 13.06 11.54 -16.96
CA GLU A 60 14.51 11.40 -17.22
C GLU A 60 14.83 11.17 -18.72
N CYS A 61 13.86 10.71 -19.52
CA CYS A 61 13.98 10.61 -20.98
C CYS A 61 13.63 11.91 -21.74
N GLY A 62 13.33 13.00 -21.05
CA GLY A 62 12.99 14.29 -21.67
C GLY A 62 11.50 14.48 -22.00
N SER A 63 10.67 13.43 -21.95
CA SER A 63 9.21 13.53 -22.08
C SER A 63 8.54 14.00 -20.77
N ARG A 64 7.22 14.19 -20.79
CA ARG A 64 6.44 14.55 -19.59
C ARG A 64 5.75 13.32 -19.02
N TYR A 65 5.65 13.30 -17.69
CA TYR A 65 4.79 12.39 -16.98
C TYR A 65 3.34 12.87 -17.04
N LYS A 66 2.41 11.95 -17.34
CA LYS A 66 0.97 12.19 -17.25
C LYS A 66 0.45 11.62 -15.92
N LEU A 67 -0.29 12.44 -15.18
CA LEU A 67 -0.97 11.98 -13.97
C LEU A 67 -2.04 10.96 -14.35
N VAL A 68 -1.93 9.73 -13.84
CA VAL A 68 -2.90 8.66 -14.09
C VAL A 68 -3.91 8.62 -12.96
N ARG A 69 -3.43 8.53 -11.72
CA ARG A 69 -4.29 8.40 -10.53
C ARG A 69 -3.70 9.07 -9.31
N HIS A 70 -4.59 9.51 -8.43
CA HIS A 70 -4.26 9.91 -7.07
C HIS A 70 -4.73 8.82 -6.12
N VAL A 71 -3.82 8.27 -5.33
CA VAL A 71 -4.09 7.16 -4.42
C VAL A 71 -3.82 7.58 -2.98
N SER A 72 -4.61 7.03 -2.07
CA SER A 72 -4.49 7.25 -0.63
C SER A 72 -4.22 5.92 0.03
N PHE A 73 -3.12 5.84 0.77
CA PHE A 73 -2.73 4.69 1.55
C PHE A 73 -3.18 4.87 2.99
N VAL A 74 -3.84 3.85 3.51
CA VAL A 74 -4.15 3.70 4.94
C VAL A 74 -3.23 2.61 5.47
N ASP A 75 -2.36 2.98 6.40
CA ASP A 75 -1.36 2.08 6.99
C ASP A 75 -1.96 1.47 8.26
N CYS A 76 -2.26 0.17 8.22
CA CYS A 76 -2.84 -0.55 9.34
C CYS A 76 -1.76 -1.11 10.28
N PRO A 77 -2.01 -1.13 11.60
CA PRO A 77 -1.13 -1.81 12.52
C PRO A 77 -1.18 -3.34 12.29
N GLY A 78 -0.02 -3.98 12.26
CA GLY A 78 0.11 -5.44 12.11
C GLY A 78 0.20 -6.22 13.43
N HIS A 79 0.20 -5.52 14.57
CA HIS A 79 0.26 -6.15 15.88
C HIS A 79 -1.13 -6.66 16.27
N ASP A 80 -1.20 -7.90 16.76
CA ASP A 80 -2.40 -8.61 17.24
C ASP A 80 -3.22 -7.81 18.25
N ILE A 81 -2.57 -7.05 19.14
CA ILE A 81 -3.23 -6.18 20.13
C ILE A 81 -4.09 -5.08 19.46
N LEU A 82 -3.78 -4.71 18.21
CA LEU A 82 -4.39 -3.60 17.48
C LEU A 82 -5.31 -4.03 16.34
N MET A 83 -5.78 -5.29 16.37
CA MET A 83 -6.68 -5.83 15.35
C MET A 83 -8.00 -5.04 15.23
N SER A 84 -8.52 -4.47 16.31
CA SER A 84 -9.71 -3.60 16.27
C SER A 84 -9.49 -2.34 15.40
N THR A 85 -8.29 -1.79 15.44
CA THR A 85 -7.89 -0.62 14.65
C THR A 85 -7.71 -1.01 13.18
N MET A 86 -7.13 -2.19 12.92
CA MET A 86 -7.02 -2.73 11.55
C MET A 86 -8.39 -2.95 10.92
N LEU A 87 -9.35 -3.57 11.65
CA LEU A 87 -10.71 -3.78 11.17
C LEU A 87 -11.45 -2.47 10.86
N SER A 88 -11.28 -1.46 11.72
CA SER A 88 -11.85 -0.12 11.48
C SER A 88 -11.27 0.55 10.25
N GLY A 89 -9.97 0.35 9.99
CA GLY A 89 -9.30 0.83 8.78
C GLY A 89 -9.77 0.09 7.53
N ALA A 90 -9.84 -1.24 7.59
CA ALA A 90 -10.21 -2.12 6.48
C ALA A 90 -11.62 -1.83 5.95
N ALA A 91 -12.56 -1.43 6.82
CA ALA A 91 -13.93 -1.07 6.44
C ALA A 91 -14.04 0.14 5.48
N VAL A 92 -12.99 0.96 5.38
CA VAL A 92 -12.96 2.17 4.53
C VAL A 92 -12.13 1.96 3.27
N MET A 93 -11.46 0.82 3.13
CA MET A 93 -10.56 0.56 1.99
C MET A 93 -11.31 0.01 0.79
N ASP A 94 -10.87 0.37 -0.41
CA ASP A 94 -11.38 -0.20 -1.66
C ASP A 94 -10.56 -1.44 -2.10
N ALA A 95 -9.29 -1.53 -1.66
CA ALA A 95 -8.34 -2.58 -1.99
C ALA A 95 -7.31 -2.75 -0.87
N ALA A 96 -6.66 -3.91 -0.82
CA ALA A 96 -5.65 -4.24 0.19
C ALA A 96 -4.30 -4.58 -0.44
N LEU A 97 -3.23 -4.15 0.22
CA LEU A 97 -1.86 -4.60 -0.07
C LEU A 97 -1.41 -5.51 1.07
N LEU A 98 -1.27 -6.80 0.80
CA LEU A 98 -0.81 -7.77 1.79
C LEU A 98 0.71 -7.84 1.78
N LEU A 99 1.34 -7.38 2.86
CA LEU A 99 2.80 -7.40 3.00
C LEU A 99 3.24 -8.70 3.67
N ILE A 100 4.11 -9.45 2.99
CA ILE A 100 4.73 -10.66 3.52
C ILE A 100 6.23 -10.44 3.55
N ALA A 101 6.85 -10.67 4.70
CA ALA A 101 8.28 -10.51 4.86
C ALA A 101 9.00 -11.79 4.38
N GLY A 102 9.86 -11.68 3.36
CA GLY A 102 10.56 -12.83 2.80
C GLY A 102 11.56 -13.49 3.75
N ASN A 103 12.11 -12.71 4.70
CA ASN A 103 13.05 -13.21 5.72
C ASN A 103 12.39 -14.12 6.79
N GLU A 104 11.07 -14.23 6.78
CA GLU A 104 10.30 -14.96 7.79
C GLU A 104 9.57 -16.15 7.16
N SER A 105 9.21 -17.13 7.98
CA SER A 105 8.48 -18.31 7.49
C SER A 105 7.05 -17.94 7.10
N CYS A 106 6.65 -18.25 5.86
CA CYS A 106 5.27 -18.15 5.41
C CYS A 106 4.56 -19.50 5.59
N PRO A 107 3.31 -19.53 6.08
CA PRO A 107 2.47 -18.42 6.54
C PRO A 107 2.69 -18.04 8.01
N GLN A 108 2.60 -16.75 8.32
CA GLN A 108 2.54 -16.27 9.70
C GLN A 108 1.09 -16.16 10.19
N PRO A 109 0.85 -16.33 11.51
CA PRO A 109 -0.48 -16.14 12.10
C PRO A 109 -1.09 -14.78 11.75
N GLN A 110 -0.32 -13.69 11.85
CA GLN A 110 -0.77 -12.33 11.50
C GLN A 110 -1.20 -12.22 10.04
N THR A 111 -0.46 -12.82 9.11
CA THR A 111 -0.82 -12.82 7.68
C THR A 111 -2.16 -13.53 7.46
N SER A 112 -2.42 -14.62 8.16
CA SER A 112 -3.69 -15.35 8.08
C SER A 112 -4.87 -14.58 8.68
N GLU A 113 -4.66 -13.92 9.81
CA GLU A 113 -5.69 -13.08 10.43
C GLU A 113 -6.06 -11.88 9.56
N HIS A 114 -5.06 -11.20 8.98
CA HIS A 114 -5.31 -10.09 8.07
C HIS A 114 -6.01 -10.53 6.79
N LEU A 115 -5.63 -11.68 6.21
CA LEU A 115 -6.30 -12.21 5.02
C LEU A 115 -7.76 -12.57 5.32
N ALA A 116 -8.03 -13.22 6.46
CA ALA A 116 -9.39 -13.53 6.89
C ALA A 116 -10.23 -12.26 7.14
N ALA A 117 -9.64 -11.22 7.73
CA ALA A 117 -10.31 -9.94 7.93
C ALA A 117 -10.67 -9.25 6.61
N ILE A 118 -9.76 -9.24 5.64
CA ILE A 118 -9.98 -8.72 4.28
C ILE A 118 -11.12 -9.48 3.59
N GLU A 119 -11.17 -10.79 3.77
CA GLU A 119 -12.22 -11.67 3.23
C GLU A 119 -13.61 -11.38 3.82
N ILE A 120 -13.69 -11.22 5.14
CA ILE A 120 -14.94 -10.84 5.82
C ILE A 120 -15.43 -9.46 5.36
N MET A 121 -14.52 -8.52 5.12
CA MET A 121 -14.82 -7.18 4.63
C MET A 121 -15.15 -7.14 3.12
N LYS A 122 -15.08 -8.28 2.42
CA LYS A 122 -15.39 -8.44 0.99
C LYS A 122 -14.53 -7.56 0.06
N LEU A 123 -13.29 -7.32 0.44
CA LEU A 123 -12.32 -6.64 -0.42
C LEU A 123 -11.88 -7.60 -1.54
N LYS A 124 -12.28 -7.30 -2.78
CA LYS A 124 -11.99 -8.15 -3.94
C LYS A 124 -10.59 -7.96 -4.51
N HIS A 125 -10.02 -6.77 -4.32
CA HIS A 125 -8.74 -6.41 -4.93
C HIS A 125 -7.64 -6.50 -3.87
N VAL A 126 -6.83 -7.55 -3.97
CA VAL A 126 -5.68 -7.79 -3.11
C VAL A 126 -4.43 -7.88 -3.99
N ILE A 127 -3.34 -7.26 -3.56
CA ILE A 127 -2.01 -7.41 -4.18
C ILE A 127 -1.08 -7.88 -3.06
N ILE A 128 -0.34 -8.97 -3.30
CA ILE A 128 0.65 -9.45 -2.34
C ILE A 128 2.01 -8.82 -2.66
N LEU A 129 2.65 -8.27 -1.64
CA LEU A 129 3.96 -7.66 -1.71
C LEU A 129 4.93 -8.46 -0.87
N GLN A 130 5.88 -9.13 -1.52
CA GLN A 130 6.96 -9.86 -0.86
C GLN A 130 8.07 -8.85 -0.56
N ASN A 131 8.19 -8.44 0.70
CA ASN A 131 9.14 -7.42 1.15
C ASN A 131 10.45 -8.04 1.66
N LYS A 132 11.51 -7.23 1.74
CA LYS A 132 12.87 -7.62 2.19
C LYS A 132 13.53 -8.68 1.28
N VAL A 133 13.26 -8.64 -0.02
CA VAL A 133 13.90 -9.54 -1.00
C VAL A 133 15.40 -9.29 -1.09
N ASP A 134 15.88 -8.11 -0.70
CA ASP A 134 17.30 -7.76 -0.60
C ASP A 134 18.11 -8.64 0.37
N LEU A 135 17.45 -9.31 1.33
CA LEU A 135 18.09 -10.21 2.28
C LEU A 135 18.06 -11.67 1.86
N MET A 136 17.46 -11.99 0.71
CA MET A 136 17.26 -13.36 0.23
C MET A 136 18.05 -13.64 -1.05
N ARG A 137 18.34 -14.92 -1.27
CA ARG A 137 18.79 -15.41 -2.57
C ARG A 137 17.58 -15.63 -3.48
N GLU A 138 17.81 -15.60 -4.79
CA GLU A 138 16.76 -15.77 -5.81
C GLU A 138 16.01 -17.10 -5.65
N GLU A 139 16.73 -18.20 -5.38
CA GLU A 139 16.15 -19.52 -5.14
C GLU A 139 15.21 -19.52 -3.92
N SER A 140 15.67 -18.96 -2.79
CA SER A 140 14.86 -18.86 -1.58
C SER A 140 13.64 -17.93 -1.77
N ALA A 141 13.78 -16.88 -2.58
CA ALA A 141 12.67 -15.99 -2.90
C ALA A 141 11.58 -16.71 -3.70
N LEU A 142 11.96 -17.56 -4.65
CA LEU A 142 11.06 -18.40 -5.45
C LEU A 142 10.35 -19.46 -4.59
N GLU A 143 11.09 -20.18 -3.74
CA GLU A 143 10.50 -21.13 -2.79
C GLU A 143 9.48 -20.46 -1.87
N HIS A 144 9.83 -19.27 -1.37
CA HIS A 144 8.93 -18.48 -0.54
C HIS A 144 7.70 -18.02 -1.34
N GLN A 145 7.86 -17.62 -2.60
CA GLN A 145 6.72 -17.29 -3.48
C GLN A 145 5.80 -18.51 -3.70
N GLU A 146 6.34 -19.71 -3.89
CA GLU A 146 5.52 -20.92 -3.96
C GLU A 146 4.75 -21.21 -2.67
N SER A 147 5.37 -20.97 -1.51
CA SER A 147 4.69 -21.13 -0.22
C SER A 147 3.53 -20.14 -0.05
N ILE A 148 3.71 -18.90 -0.50
CA ILE A 148 2.66 -17.88 -0.54
C ILE A 148 1.52 -18.33 -1.47
N LEU A 149 1.83 -18.84 -2.66
CA LEU A 149 0.82 -19.35 -3.59
C LEU A 149 0.02 -20.51 -3.00
N LYS A 150 0.67 -21.44 -2.30
CA LYS A 150 0.00 -22.55 -1.61
C LYS A 150 -0.92 -22.05 -0.50
N PHE A 151 -0.51 -21.01 0.23
CA PHE A 151 -1.29 -20.39 1.30
C PHE A 151 -2.55 -19.67 0.78
N ILE A 152 -2.44 -19.03 -0.38
CA ILE A 152 -3.52 -18.23 -0.96
C ILE A 152 -4.57 -19.08 -1.69
N ARG A 153 -4.19 -20.27 -2.18
CA ARG A 153 -5.11 -21.18 -2.89
C ARG A 153 -6.39 -21.42 -2.08
N GLY A 154 -7.53 -21.11 -2.69
CA GLY A 154 -8.85 -21.29 -2.06
C GLY A 154 -9.35 -20.09 -1.23
N THR A 155 -8.61 -18.97 -1.20
CA THR A 155 -9.06 -17.70 -0.59
C THR A 155 -9.44 -16.67 -1.66
N ILE A 156 -10.00 -15.53 -1.26
CA ILE A 156 -10.32 -14.41 -2.19
C ILE A 156 -9.08 -13.84 -2.88
N ALA A 157 -7.88 -14.05 -2.31
CA ALA A 157 -6.64 -13.64 -2.94
C ALA A 157 -6.17 -14.63 -4.03
N ASP A 158 -6.92 -15.69 -4.36
CA ASP A 158 -6.56 -16.61 -5.43
C ASP A 158 -6.47 -15.88 -6.79
N GLY A 159 -5.29 -15.95 -7.42
CA GLY A 159 -4.96 -15.17 -8.61
C GLY A 159 -4.48 -13.73 -8.36
N ALA A 160 -4.29 -13.31 -7.09
CA ALA A 160 -3.70 -12.02 -6.78
C ALA A 160 -2.22 -11.94 -7.21
N PRO A 161 -1.76 -10.83 -7.80
CA PRO A 161 -0.38 -10.69 -8.21
C PRO A 161 0.56 -10.61 -7.00
N ILE A 162 1.67 -11.35 -7.06
CA ILE A 162 2.74 -11.32 -6.07
C ILE A 162 3.89 -10.49 -6.64
N VAL A 163 4.24 -9.41 -5.96
CA VAL A 163 5.32 -8.49 -6.40
C VAL A 163 6.46 -8.50 -5.39
N PRO A 164 7.66 -8.96 -5.78
CA PRO A 164 8.85 -8.87 -4.94
C PRO A 164 9.35 -7.44 -4.88
N ILE A 165 9.52 -6.89 -3.68
CA ILE A 165 9.98 -5.52 -3.47
C ILE A 165 11.03 -5.42 -2.35
N SER A 166 11.84 -4.37 -2.43
CA SER A 166 12.65 -3.92 -1.29
C SER A 166 12.23 -2.54 -0.88
N ALA A 167 11.52 -2.43 0.25
CA ALA A 167 11.10 -1.14 0.79
C ALA A 167 12.27 -0.22 1.17
N GLN A 168 13.40 -0.82 1.58
CA GLN A 168 14.57 -0.10 2.07
C GLN A 168 15.39 0.49 0.93
N LEU A 169 15.69 -0.34 -0.09
CA LEU A 169 16.44 0.08 -1.27
C LEU A 169 15.56 0.75 -2.34
N LYS A 170 14.24 0.71 -2.14
CA LYS A 170 13.22 1.24 -3.07
C LYS A 170 13.24 0.56 -4.44
N TYR A 171 13.57 -0.72 -4.49
CA TYR A 171 13.52 -1.51 -5.72
C TYR A 171 12.09 -1.98 -6.02
N ASN A 172 11.77 -2.01 -7.32
CA ASN A 172 10.55 -2.57 -7.90
C ASN A 172 9.23 -1.88 -7.45
N ILE A 173 9.31 -0.61 -7.07
CA ILE A 173 8.13 0.20 -6.68
C ILE A 173 7.29 0.55 -7.91
N ASP A 174 7.96 0.74 -9.04
CA ASP A 174 7.41 0.92 -10.37
C ASP A 174 6.48 -0.24 -10.77
N ALA A 175 6.89 -1.50 -10.54
CA ALA A 175 6.00 -2.65 -10.73
C ALA A 175 4.78 -2.61 -9.81
N VAL A 176 4.94 -2.23 -8.52
CA VAL A 176 3.78 -2.08 -7.62
C VAL A 176 2.81 -1.03 -8.14
N ASN A 177 3.31 0.10 -8.64
CA ASN A 177 2.47 1.14 -9.22
C ASN A 177 1.72 0.67 -10.47
N HIS A 178 2.38 -0.11 -11.33
CA HIS A 178 1.75 -0.75 -12.50
C HIS A 178 0.59 -1.66 -12.07
N PHE A 179 0.84 -2.58 -11.13
CA PHE A 179 -0.20 -3.48 -10.62
C PHE A 179 -1.33 -2.73 -9.91
N ILE A 180 -1.06 -1.64 -9.18
CA ILE A 180 -2.11 -0.82 -8.57
C ILE A 180 -3.02 -0.20 -9.64
N VAL A 181 -2.45 0.32 -10.74
CA VAL A 181 -3.23 0.96 -11.80
C VAL A 181 -4.06 -0.07 -12.59
N ASN A 182 -3.49 -1.25 -12.85
CA ASN A 182 -4.11 -2.26 -13.70
C ASN A 182 -5.06 -3.20 -12.95
N THR A 183 -4.76 -3.53 -11.69
CA THR A 183 -5.52 -4.53 -10.92
C THR A 183 -6.68 -3.91 -10.15
N ILE A 184 -6.53 -2.65 -9.68
CA ILE A 184 -7.53 -1.99 -8.84
C ILE A 184 -8.27 -0.95 -9.69
N PRO A 185 -9.49 -1.21 -10.18
CA PRO A 185 -10.29 -0.19 -10.85
C PRO A 185 -10.80 0.85 -9.85
N VAL A 186 -11.10 2.05 -10.33
CA VAL A 186 -11.79 3.05 -9.48
C VAL A 186 -13.26 2.60 -9.36
N PRO A 187 -13.77 2.34 -8.15
CA PRO A 187 -15.16 1.95 -7.98
C PRO A 187 -16.08 3.08 -8.44
N MET A 188 -17.21 2.73 -9.07
CA MET A 188 -18.22 3.73 -9.44
C MET A 188 -18.83 4.30 -8.16
N ARG A 189 -18.60 5.60 -7.93
CA ARG A 189 -19.17 6.33 -6.79
C ARG A 189 -20.44 7.03 -7.25
N ASP A 190 -21.53 6.82 -6.52
CA ASP A 190 -22.80 7.52 -6.75
C ASP A 190 -22.73 8.91 -6.11
N PHE A 191 -22.78 9.95 -6.93
CA PHE A 191 -22.74 11.35 -6.49
C PHE A 191 -24.14 11.91 -6.14
N ASN A 192 -25.22 11.20 -6.49
CA ASN A 192 -26.58 11.61 -6.18
C ASN A 192 -27.08 11.05 -4.85
N ALA A 193 -26.45 9.99 -4.35
CA ALA A 193 -26.76 9.42 -3.05
C ALA A 193 -26.48 10.42 -1.91
N SER A 194 -27.18 10.26 -0.78
CA SER A 194 -26.98 11.10 0.40
C SER A 194 -25.53 11.01 0.88
N PRO A 195 -24.83 12.15 1.09
CA PRO A 195 -23.42 12.13 1.48
C PRO A 195 -23.26 11.47 2.85
N ARG A 196 -22.38 10.46 2.92
CA ARG A 196 -21.96 9.80 4.16
C ARG A 196 -20.45 9.93 4.31
N LEU A 197 -20.01 10.34 5.49
CA LEU A 197 -18.59 10.46 5.82
C LEU A 197 -18.29 9.58 7.04
N ILE A 198 -17.44 8.56 6.84
CA ILE A 198 -16.96 7.70 7.93
C ILE A 198 -15.69 8.33 8.50
N VAL A 199 -15.74 8.72 9.77
CA VAL A 199 -14.61 9.36 10.46
C VAL A 199 -13.84 8.30 11.25
N ILE A 200 -12.60 8.03 10.83
CA ILE A 200 -11.70 7.05 11.48
C ILE A 200 -10.63 7.69 12.36
N ARG A 201 -10.45 9.02 12.26
CA ARG A 201 -9.46 9.77 13.06
C ARG A 201 -10.00 11.14 13.42
N SER A 202 -9.65 11.58 14.63
CA SER A 202 -9.77 12.95 15.09
C SER A 202 -8.38 13.57 15.22
N PHE A 203 -8.31 14.88 15.07
CA PHE A 203 -7.09 15.65 15.27
C PHE A 203 -7.45 17.01 15.87
N ASP A 204 -6.56 17.52 16.72
CA ASP A 204 -6.64 18.88 17.21
C ASP A 204 -5.91 19.81 16.25
N VAL A 205 -6.60 20.86 15.80
CA VAL A 205 -6.04 21.89 14.91
C VAL A 205 -5.37 23.01 15.72
N ASN A 206 -5.75 23.15 16.98
CA ASN A 206 -5.30 24.24 17.83
C ASN A 206 -3.82 24.08 18.15
N LYS A 207 -3.04 25.12 17.83
CA LYS A 207 -1.65 25.18 18.26
C LYS A 207 -1.60 25.32 19.78
N PRO A 208 -0.59 24.72 20.45
CA PRO A 208 -0.40 24.93 21.88
C PRO A 208 -0.33 26.43 22.20
N GLY A 209 -1.22 26.92 23.06
CA GLY A 209 -1.24 28.32 23.49
C GLY A 209 -2.12 29.28 22.66
N SER A 210 -2.95 28.80 21.74
CA SER A 210 -3.99 29.63 21.12
C SER A 210 -5.26 29.64 21.96
N GLU A 211 -5.76 30.84 22.30
CA GLU A 211 -7.10 31.00 22.88
C GLU A 211 -8.16 30.57 21.85
N ILE A 212 -9.17 29.84 22.33
CA ILE A 212 -10.32 29.31 21.57
C ILE A 212 -11.23 30.43 21.08
#